data_AF-A0A6A2XPX4-F1
#
_entry.id   AF-A0A6A2XPX4-F1
#
_cell.length_a   1.000
_cell.length_b   1.000
_cell.length_c   1.000
_cell.angle_alpha   90.00
_cell.angle_beta   90.00
_cell.angle_gamma   90.00
#
_symmetry.space_group_name_H-M   'P 1'
#
loop_
_entity.id
_entity.type
_entity.pdbx_description
1 polymer ?
#
loop_
_entity_poly.entity_id
_entity_poly.type
_entity_poly.pdbx_seq_one_letter_code
_entity_poly.pdbx_strand_id
1 'polypeptide(L)'
;MDQQGHGQTSATGIVSSAAAVPYGIAGYQPNQMMGTSAPGSAGSIRSPTQPSGASAPSSQLAQHQLAYQHIHRQQQQQLQQQLQRFWIKKIMKADEDVRMISAEAPVVFARACEMFILELTLRSWNHTEENKRRTLQKNDIGAAITRTDIFDFLVDIVPRDDIKDEVLGSVPRIEGPAEGLPYYYMPPQLTPRLVLRE
;
A
#
# COMPACT_ATOMS: atom_id res chain seq x y z
N MET A 1 53.59 -29.09 -28.58
CA MET A 1 54.15 -27.71 -28.58
C MET A 1 53.12 -26.81 -27.90
N ASP A 2 52.95 -26.77 -26.57
CA ASP A 2 53.88 -26.63 -25.43
C ASP A 2 54.45 -25.21 -25.24
N GLN A 3 54.11 -24.66 -24.05
CA GLN A 3 54.79 -23.66 -23.21
C GLN A 3 54.84 -22.21 -23.74
N GLN A 4 54.72 -21.14 -22.93
CA GLN A 4 55.13 -20.84 -21.54
C GLN A 4 54.10 -19.83 -20.93
N GLY A 5 53.76 -19.73 -19.64
CA GLY A 5 54.40 -20.18 -18.41
C GLY A 5 55.25 -19.07 -17.77
N HIS A 6 54.68 -18.24 -16.88
CA HIS A 6 55.42 -17.48 -15.85
C HIS A 6 54.59 -17.45 -14.56
N GLY A 7 55.19 -17.86 -13.44
CA GLY A 7 54.62 -17.81 -12.10
C GLY A 7 55.57 -17.13 -11.11
N GLN A 8 55.04 -16.86 -9.91
CA GLN A 8 55.70 -16.85 -8.58
C GLN A 8 54.63 -16.42 -7.54
N THR A 9 54.13 -17.33 -6.70
CA THR A 9 54.53 -17.67 -5.31
C THR A 9 54.38 -16.56 -4.26
N SER A 10 53.48 -16.77 -3.29
CA SER A 10 53.85 -16.86 -1.86
C SER A 10 52.71 -17.47 -1.04
N ALA A 11 53.07 -18.45 -0.24
CA ALA A 11 52.23 -19.15 0.72
C ALA A 11 52.66 -18.75 2.14
N THR A 12 51.72 -18.34 2.98
CA THR A 12 51.82 -18.48 4.45
C THR A 12 50.40 -18.48 5.04
N GLY A 13 50.04 -19.55 5.75
CA GLY A 13 48.75 -19.67 6.43
C GLY A 13 48.66 -18.87 7.72
N ILE A 14 47.48 -18.87 8.37
CA ILE A 14 47.23 -19.03 9.81
C ILE A 14 45.70 -19.14 10.03
N VAL A 15 45.36 -19.88 11.07
CA VAL A 15 44.08 -20.44 11.53
C VAL A 15 43.19 -19.42 12.27
N SER A 16 41.86 -19.70 12.25
CA SER A 16 40.80 -19.29 13.20
C SER A 16 40.46 -17.82 13.42
N SER A 17 39.18 -17.46 13.21
CA SER A 17 38.17 -17.44 14.28
C SER A 17 36.92 -16.67 13.83
N ALA A 18 35.76 -17.10 14.30
CA ALA A 18 34.49 -16.42 14.12
C ALA A 18 34.52 -15.05 14.82
N ALA A 19 34.45 -13.97 14.04
CA ALA A 19 34.22 -12.64 14.56
C ALA A 19 32.74 -12.26 14.35
N ALA A 20 32.00 -12.23 15.46
CA ALA A 20 30.68 -11.64 15.54
C ALA A 20 30.74 -10.16 15.10
N VAL A 21 29.80 -9.75 14.26
CA VAL A 21 29.62 -8.36 13.83
C VAL A 21 29.00 -7.57 14.99
N PRO A 22 29.66 -6.56 15.55
CA PRO A 22 29.02 -5.68 16.52
C PRO A 22 28.17 -4.66 15.75
N TYR A 23 26.84 -4.73 15.92
CA TYR A 23 25.96 -3.62 15.55
C TYR A 23 26.25 -2.43 16.48
N GLY A 24 27.16 -1.56 16.06
CA GLY A 24 27.38 -0.25 16.67
C GLY A 24 26.30 0.73 16.20
N ILE A 25 25.39 1.09 17.11
CA ILE A 25 24.48 2.23 16.96
C ILE A 25 25.35 3.51 16.87
N ALA A 26 25.33 4.17 15.71
CA ALA A 26 25.87 5.51 15.56
C ALA A 26 24.94 6.50 16.28
N GLY A 27 25.35 6.95 17.47
CA GLY A 27 24.73 8.08 18.15
C GLY A 27 24.95 9.36 17.34
N TYR A 28 23.87 10.11 17.10
CA TYR A 28 23.96 11.43 16.48
C TYR A 28 24.80 12.38 17.36
N GLN A 29 25.88 12.91 16.80
CA GLN A 29 26.67 13.99 17.38
C GLN A 29 26.26 15.31 16.71
N PRO A 30 25.79 16.35 17.43
CA PRO A 30 25.57 17.65 16.83
C PRO A 30 26.90 18.36 16.59
N ASN A 31 27.05 18.96 15.40
CA ASN A 31 28.23 19.69 14.92
C ASN A 31 28.80 20.68 15.97
N GLN A 32 30.09 20.54 16.29
CA GLN A 32 30.91 21.66 16.77
C GLN A 32 31.75 22.15 15.59
N MET A 33 31.45 23.36 15.12
CA MET A 33 32.20 23.99 14.03
C MET A 33 33.47 24.62 14.60
N MET A 34 34.60 24.16 14.08
CA MET A 34 35.97 24.51 14.47
C MET A 34 36.38 25.89 13.92
N GLY A 35 37.03 26.71 14.75
CA GLY A 35 37.65 27.99 14.38
C GLY A 35 39.12 28.05 14.79
N THR A 36 39.98 27.94 13.79
CA THR A 36 41.43 28.20 13.63
C THR A 36 42.26 28.94 14.71
N SER A 37 43.35 28.27 15.13
CA SER A 37 44.74 28.68 15.46
C SER A 37 45.17 30.12 15.88
N ALA A 38 45.67 30.21 17.14
CA ALA A 38 46.95 30.77 17.67
C ALA A 38 47.24 32.30 17.68
N PRO A 39 48.19 32.82 18.52
CA PRO A 39 48.82 32.33 19.76
C PRO A 39 48.81 33.36 20.94
N GLY A 40 49.14 32.93 22.17
CA GLY A 40 49.82 33.81 23.15
C GLY A 40 49.30 33.83 24.59
N SER A 41 50.28 33.68 25.49
CA SER A 41 50.35 34.17 26.88
C SER A 41 49.84 33.33 28.05
N ALA A 42 50.66 33.41 29.09
CA ALA A 42 50.79 32.53 30.22
C ALA A 42 49.83 32.83 31.38
N GLY A 43 49.52 31.79 32.15
CA GLY A 43 49.21 31.87 33.58
C GLY A 43 47.81 32.36 33.95
N SER A 44 46.99 31.46 34.50
CA SER A 44 46.62 31.52 35.92
C SER A 44 45.53 30.47 36.21
N ILE A 45 45.72 29.76 37.32
CA ILE A 45 44.79 28.80 37.89
C ILE A 45 43.54 29.58 38.34
N ARG A 46 42.36 29.23 37.80
CA ARG A 46 41.07 29.59 38.39
C ARG A 46 40.14 28.38 38.38
N SER A 47 39.57 28.13 39.56
CA SER A 47 38.65 27.06 39.93
C SER A 47 37.42 26.97 38.99
N PRO A 48 36.81 25.78 38.83
CA PRO A 48 35.56 25.66 38.09
C PRO A 48 34.41 26.16 38.99
N THR A 49 34.07 27.43 38.89
CA THR A 49 32.72 27.86 39.25
C THR A 49 31.83 27.47 38.07
N GLN A 50 31.16 26.33 38.18
CA GLN A 50 30.10 25.93 37.25
C GLN A 50 29.11 27.09 37.10
N PRO A 51 28.81 27.55 35.87
CA PRO A 51 27.64 28.39 35.66
C PRO A 51 26.42 27.52 35.95
N SER A 52 25.57 28.02 36.85
CA SER A 52 24.25 27.48 37.16
C SER A 52 23.56 27.03 35.88
N GLY A 53 23.20 25.74 35.81
CA GLY A 53 22.45 25.19 34.70
C GLY A 53 21.18 26.00 34.50
N ALA A 54 21.15 26.83 33.45
CA ALA A 54 19.91 27.40 32.96
C ALA A 54 19.03 26.21 32.57
N SER A 55 18.02 25.92 33.39
CA SER A 55 16.96 25.02 33.00
C SER A 55 16.45 25.49 31.64
N ALA A 56 16.48 24.60 30.64
CA ALA A 56 15.90 24.90 29.34
C ALA A 56 14.49 25.44 29.61
N PRO A 57 14.16 26.66 29.12
CA PRO A 57 12.87 27.25 29.42
C PRO A 57 11.79 26.29 28.92
N SER A 58 10.79 26.02 29.75
CA SER A 58 9.73 25.04 29.47
C SER A 58 9.05 25.23 28.11
N SER A 59 9.08 26.46 27.58
CA SER A 59 8.65 26.80 26.22
C SER A 59 9.41 26.04 25.14
N GLN A 60 10.70 25.79 25.29
CA GLN A 60 11.53 25.10 24.31
C GLN A 60 11.24 23.58 24.29
N LEU A 61 10.96 22.98 25.45
CA LEU A 61 10.51 21.59 25.56
C LEU A 61 9.13 21.39 24.93
N ALA A 62 8.19 22.33 25.15
CA ALA A 62 6.87 22.29 24.53
C ALA A 62 6.94 22.44 23.00
N GLN A 63 7.76 23.38 22.50
CA GLN A 63 7.99 23.55 21.06
C GLN A 63 8.58 22.28 20.42
N HIS A 64 9.52 21.64 21.10
CA HIS A 64 10.10 20.38 20.66
C HIS A 64 9.06 19.25 20.59
N GLN A 65 8.17 19.13 21.58
CA GLN A 65 7.08 18.16 21.58
C GLN A 65 6.15 18.34 20.36
N LEU A 66 5.80 19.59 20.03
CA LEU A 66 4.99 19.91 18.86
C LEU A 66 5.75 19.62 17.55
N ALA A 67 7.04 19.94 17.49
CA ALA A 67 7.87 19.65 16.33
C ALA A 67 7.88 18.15 15.98
N TYR A 68 7.98 17.26 16.98
CA TYR A 68 7.86 15.82 16.73
C TYR A 68 6.52 15.43 16.15
N GLN A 69 5.41 15.93 16.71
CA GLN A 69 4.08 15.63 16.20
C GLN A 69 3.94 16.04 14.73
N HIS A 70 4.47 17.21 14.37
CA HIS A 70 4.47 17.68 12.99
C HIS A 70 5.33 16.80 12.07
N ILE A 71 6.56 16.45 12.48
CA ILE A 71 7.45 15.59 11.71
C ILE A 71 6.82 14.21 11.47
N HIS A 72 6.23 13.60 12.51
CA HIS A 72 5.54 12.32 12.40
C HIS A 72 4.35 12.40 11.43
N ARG A 73 3.51 13.45 11.55
CA ARG A 73 2.37 13.63 10.66
C ARG A 73 2.80 13.82 9.20
N GLN A 74 3.85 14.60 8.96
CA GLN A 74 4.40 14.81 7.62
C GLN A 74 4.97 13.52 7.03
N GLN A 75 5.71 12.75 7.82
CA GLN A 75 6.25 11.45 7.40
C GLN A 75 5.11 10.49 7.00
N GLN A 76 4.03 10.44 7.78
CA GLN A 76 2.87 9.60 7.47
C GLN A 76 2.20 10.01 6.16
N GLN A 77 2.05 11.31 5.90
CA GLN A 77 1.50 11.83 4.65
C GLN A 77 2.39 11.47 3.45
N GLN A 78 3.71 11.59 3.59
CA GLN A 78 4.65 11.21 2.53
C GLN A 78 4.56 9.73 2.19
N LEU A 79 4.48 8.86 3.20
CA LEU A 79 4.32 7.42 3.01
C LEU A 79 3.00 7.09 2.30
N GLN A 80 1.90 7.73 2.70
CA GLN A 80 0.59 7.53 2.06
C GLN A 80 0.64 7.91 0.58
N GLN A 81 1.24 9.05 0.24
CA GLN A 81 1.41 9.46 -1.14
C GLN A 81 2.33 8.52 -1.92
N GLN A 82 3.43 8.04 -1.32
CA GLN A 82 4.33 7.07 -1.96
C GLN A 82 3.60 5.76 -2.28
N LEU A 83 2.81 5.26 -1.33
CA LEU A 83 2.02 4.04 -1.50
C LEU A 83 0.99 4.20 -2.62
N GLN A 84 0.24 5.30 -2.62
CA GLN A 84 -0.73 5.60 -3.67
C GLN A 84 -0.06 5.66 -5.05
N ARG A 85 1.06 6.38 -5.18
CA ARG A 85 1.83 6.44 -6.43
C ARG A 85 2.32 5.06 -6.86
N PHE A 86 2.77 4.22 -5.93
CA PHE A 86 3.24 2.87 -6.22
C PHE A 86 2.12 2.00 -6.81
N TRP A 87 0.96 1.96 -6.18
CA TRP A 87 -0.16 1.14 -6.65
C TRP A 87 -0.72 1.64 -7.99
N ILE A 88 -0.84 2.96 -8.19
CA ILE A 88 -1.25 3.52 -9.47
C ILE A 88 -0.25 3.15 -10.57
N LYS A 89 1.06 3.34 -10.32
CA LYS A 89 2.10 2.92 -11.27
C LYS A 89 2.03 1.43 -11.57
N LYS A 90 1.75 0.59 -10.57
CA LYS A 90 1.63 -0.87 -10.74
C LYS A 90 0.46 -1.24 -11.65
N ILE A 91 -0.69 -0.58 -11.50
CA ILE A 91 -1.86 -0.77 -12.38
C ILE A 91 -1.52 -0.30 -13.80
N MET A 92 -0.94 0.89 -13.95
CA MET A 92 -0.56 1.42 -15.27
C MET A 92 0.48 0.53 -15.98
N LYS A 93 1.34 -0.15 -15.23
CA LYS A 93 2.35 -1.10 -15.75
C LYS A 93 1.84 -2.53 -15.93
N ALA A 94 0.57 -2.80 -15.65
CA ALA A 94 -0.02 -4.09 -15.95
C ALA A 94 -0.18 -4.30 -17.48
N ASP A 95 -0.21 -3.20 -18.25
CA ASP A 95 -0.13 -3.21 -19.70
C ASP A 95 1.34 -3.33 -20.16
N GLU A 96 1.63 -4.38 -20.94
CA GLU A 96 2.98 -4.73 -21.40
C GLU A 96 3.58 -3.66 -22.33
N ASP A 97 2.75 -2.89 -23.04
CA ASP A 97 3.19 -1.88 -24.00
C ASP A 97 3.62 -0.56 -23.30
N VAL A 98 3.33 -0.42 -22.01
CA VAL A 98 3.67 0.79 -21.23
C VAL A 98 5.12 0.73 -20.75
N ARG A 99 6.03 1.39 -21.49
CA ARG A 99 7.48 1.43 -21.16
C ARG A 99 7.89 2.45 -20.10
N MET A 100 7.41 3.69 -20.18
CA MET A 100 7.75 4.75 -19.22
C MET A 100 6.49 5.46 -18.73
N ILE A 101 6.51 5.93 -17.48
CA ILE A 101 5.41 6.69 -16.87
C ILE A 101 6.00 7.96 -16.28
N SER A 102 5.49 9.11 -16.73
CA SER A 102 5.85 10.42 -16.19
C SER A 102 5.54 10.49 -14.68
N ALA A 103 6.33 11.26 -13.92
CA ALA A 103 6.10 11.49 -12.50
C ALA A 103 4.74 12.16 -12.21
N GLU A 104 4.22 12.94 -13.16
CA GLU A 104 2.96 13.67 -13.03
C GLU A 104 1.73 12.78 -13.26
N ALA A 105 1.84 11.73 -14.06
CA ALA A 105 0.68 10.90 -14.43
C ALA A 105 0.00 10.24 -13.22
N PRO A 106 0.72 9.62 -12.25
CA PRO A 106 0.09 9.08 -11.04
C PRO A 106 -0.61 10.13 -10.17
N VAL A 107 -0.15 11.39 -10.20
CA VAL A 107 -0.77 12.49 -9.45
C VAL A 107 -2.10 12.87 -10.08
N VAL A 108 -2.16 12.95 -11.41
CA VAL A 108 -3.41 13.23 -12.13
C VAL A 108 -4.38 12.06 -11.99
N PHE A 109 -3.92 10.81 -12.14
CA PHE A 109 -4.76 9.62 -11.95
C PHE A 109 -5.36 9.55 -10.55
N ALA A 110 -4.59 9.87 -9.50
CA ALA A 110 -5.12 9.93 -8.15
C ALA A 110 -6.36 10.82 -8.04
N ARG A 111 -6.30 12.02 -8.63
CA ARG A 111 -7.42 12.97 -8.61
C ARG A 111 -8.57 12.56 -9.53
N ALA A 112 -8.26 12.02 -10.70
CA ALA A 112 -9.27 11.51 -11.62
C ALA A 112 -10.03 10.32 -11.01
N CYS A 113 -9.34 9.40 -10.34
CA CYS A 113 -9.96 8.28 -9.63
C CYS A 113 -10.86 8.75 -8.49
N GLU A 114 -10.47 9.79 -7.75
CA GLU A 114 -11.31 10.39 -6.72
C GLU A 114 -12.63 10.92 -7.31
N MET A 115 -12.55 11.68 -8.40
CA MET A 115 -13.73 12.20 -9.10
C MET A 115 -14.58 11.07 -9.70
N PHE A 116 -13.94 10.07 -10.31
CA PHE A 116 -14.61 8.91 -10.90
C PHE A 116 -15.40 8.11 -9.87
N ILE A 117 -14.81 7.82 -8.70
CA ILE A 117 -15.48 7.10 -7.62
C ILE A 117 -16.69 7.89 -7.11
N LEU A 118 -16.54 9.20 -6.91
CA LEU A 118 -17.65 10.06 -6.45
C LEU A 118 -18.80 10.06 -7.46
N GLU A 119 -18.50 10.26 -8.74
CA GLU A 119 -19.50 10.33 -9.80
C GLU A 119 -20.24 9.00 -9.98
N LEU A 120 -19.49 7.89 -10.07
CA LEU A 120 -20.08 6.56 -10.20
C LEU A 120 -20.94 6.22 -8.99
N THR A 121 -20.48 6.55 -7.78
CA THR A 121 -21.23 6.32 -6.54
C THR A 121 -22.51 7.13 -6.51
N LEU A 122 -22.46 8.42 -6.87
CA LEU A 122 -23.63 9.29 -6.88
C LEU A 122 -24.70 8.80 -7.88
N ARG A 123 -24.28 8.44 -9.10
CA ARG A 123 -25.20 7.90 -10.12
C ARG A 123 -25.80 6.57 -9.68
N SER A 124 -25.00 5.68 -9.10
CA SER A 124 -25.48 4.42 -8.54
C SER A 124 -26.46 4.65 -7.39
N TRP A 125 -26.18 5.64 -6.53
CA TRP A 125 -27.06 5.99 -5.42
C TRP A 125 -28.44 6.47 -5.88
N ASN A 126 -28.53 7.21 -6.99
CA ASN A 126 -29.83 7.59 -7.58
C ASN A 126 -30.70 6.35 -7.85
N HIS A 127 -30.13 5.26 -8.36
CA HIS A 127 -30.84 4.00 -8.56
C HIS A 127 -31.24 3.32 -7.24
N THR A 128 -30.37 3.37 -6.22
CA THR A 128 -30.71 2.91 -4.88
C THR A 128 -31.94 3.65 -4.33
N GLU A 129 -31.99 4.97 -4.49
CA GLU A 129 -33.09 5.82 -4.03
C GLU A 129 -34.38 5.67 -4.86
N GLU A 130 -34.27 5.53 -6.19
CA GLU A 130 -35.39 5.19 -7.07
C GLU A 130 -36.11 3.92 -6.58
N ASN A 131 -35.33 2.92 -6.14
CA ASN A 131 -35.79 1.65 -5.60
C ASN A 131 -36.16 1.68 -4.11
N LYS A 132 -36.19 2.86 -3.47
CA LYS A 132 -36.53 3.05 -2.04
C LYS A 132 -35.63 2.25 -1.08
N ARG A 133 -34.40 1.93 -1.49
CA ARG A 133 -33.40 1.26 -0.66
C ARG A 133 -32.49 2.30 -0.02
N ARG A 134 -31.81 1.88 1.06
CA ARG A 134 -30.77 2.68 1.76
C ARG A 134 -29.40 2.00 1.74
N THR A 135 -29.30 0.93 0.95
CA THR A 135 -28.09 0.12 0.81
C THR A 135 -27.81 0.02 -0.68
N LEU A 136 -26.66 0.55 -1.09
CA LEU A 136 -26.17 0.51 -2.45
C LEU A 136 -25.79 -0.93 -2.82
N GLN A 137 -26.29 -1.41 -3.95
CA GLN A 137 -26.08 -2.78 -4.42
C GLN A 137 -25.33 -2.78 -5.76
N LYS A 138 -24.72 -3.93 -6.10
CA LYS A 138 -24.03 -4.11 -7.39
C LYS A 138 -24.96 -3.83 -8.59
N ASN A 139 -26.25 -4.18 -8.47
CA ASN A 139 -27.25 -3.94 -9.51
C ASN A 139 -27.49 -2.45 -9.77
N ASP A 140 -27.32 -1.58 -8.76
CA ASP A 140 -27.40 -0.13 -8.93
C ASP A 140 -26.23 0.41 -9.77
N ILE A 141 -25.04 -0.15 -9.55
CA ILE A 141 -23.83 0.19 -10.32
C ILE A 141 -24.01 -0.24 -11.78
N GLY A 142 -24.49 -1.47 -12.00
CA GLY A 142 -24.82 -1.95 -13.35
C GLY A 142 -25.83 -1.03 -14.05
N ALA A 143 -26.91 -0.65 -13.35
CA ALA A 143 -27.92 0.25 -13.90
C ALA A 143 -27.32 1.62 -14.28
N ALA A 144 -26.49 2.21 -13.40
CA ALA A 144 -25.83 3.50 -13.63
C ALA A 144 -24.90 3.49 -14.85
N ILE A 145 -24.16 2.39 -15.04
CA ILE A 145 -23.30 2.20 -16.21
C ILE A 145 -24.12 2.18 -17.51
N THR A 146 -25.27 1.51 -17.53
CA THR A 146 -26.15 1.48 -18.74
C THR A 146 -26.69 2.84 -19.11
N ARG A 147 -27.00 3.67 -18.11
CA ARG A 147 -27.61 4.99 -18.33
C ARG A 147 -26.58 6.06 -18.66
N THR A 148 -25.29 5.75 -18.61
CA THR A 148 -24.19 6.71 -18.73
C THR A 148 -23.15 6.21 -19.74
N ASP A 149 -23.17 6.77 -20.94
CA ASP A 149 -22.28 6.44 -22.06
C ASP A 149 -20.77 6.49 -21.72
N ILE A 150 -20.34 7.47 -20.92
CA ILE A 150 -18.93 7.59 -20.52
C ILE A 150 -18.43 6.40 -19.66
N PHE A 151 -19.32 5.56 -19.16
CA PHE A 151 -19.01 4.37 -18.36
C PHE A 151 -19.07 3.07 -19.15
N ASP A 152 -19.24 3.12 -20.48
CA ASP A 152 -19.35 1.93 -21.32
C ASP A 152 -18.13 1.00 -21.22
N PHE A 153 -16.95 1.55 -20.91
CA PHE A 153 -15.74 0.77 -20.64
C PHE A 153 -15.83 -0.21 -19.45
N LEU A 154 -16.90 -0.12 -18.64
CA LEU A 154 -17.16 -1.00 -17.48
C LEU A 154 -18.14 -2.13 -17.75
N VAL A 155 -18.75 -2.19 -18.94
CA VAL A 155 -19.82 -3.16 -19.25
C VAL A 155 -19.36 -4.61 -19.06
N ASP A 156 -18.14 -4.93 -19.49
CA ASP A 156 -17.58 -6.28 -19.37
C ASP A 156 -17.03 -6.58 -17.96
N ILE A 157 -16.88 -5.56 -17.11
CA ILE A 157 -16.31 -5.67 -15.76
C ILE A 157 -17.40 -5.87 -14.70
N VAL A 158 -18.60 -5.33 -14.92
CA VAL A 158 -19.70 -5.40 -13.95
C VAL A 158 -20.77 -6.38 -14.46
N PRO A 159 -20.75 -7.66 -14.01
CA PRO A 159 -21.75 -8.63 -14.41
C PRO A 159 -23.14 -8.15 -14.02
N ARG A 160 -24.04 -8.13 -15.01
CA ARG A 160 -25.46 -7.87 -14.82
C ARG A 160 -26.16 -9.20 -14.59
N ASP A 161 -27.05 -9.23 -13.60
CA ASP A 161 -27.84 -10.43 -13.30
C ASP A 161 -28.91 -10.71 -14.38
N ASP A 162 -29.05 -9.85 -15.40
CA ASP A 162 -30.19 -9.85 -16.34
C ASP A 162 -30.00 -10.74 -17.59
N ILE A 163 -28.82 -11.32 -17.85
CA ILE A 163 -28.52 -11.96 -19.15
C ILE A 163 -28.57 -13.50 -19.11
N LYS A 164 -28.95 -14.12 -17.99
CA LYS A 164 -28.86 -15.59 -17.89
C LYS A 164 -29.96 -16.42 -18.55
N ASP A 165 -31.09 -15.87 -19.01
CA ASP A 165 -32.23 -16.74 -19.38
C ASP A 165 -32.94 -16.49 -20.73
N GLU A 166 -32.47 -15.62 -21.64
CA GLU A 166 -33.23 -15.32 -22.88
C GLU A 166 -32.56 -15.72 -24.22
N VAL A 167 -31.36 -16.33 -24.22
CA VAL A 167 -30.67 -16.75 -25.47
C VAL A 167 -30.71 -18.28 -25.71
N LEU A 168 -31.25 -19.07 -24.77
CA LEU A 168 -31.52 -20.50 -25.00
C LEU A 168 -33.02 -20.80 -25.26
N GLY A 169 -33.86 -19.77 -25.36
CA GLY A 169 -35.32 -19.87 -25.45
C GLY A 169 -35.94 -20.06 -26.84
N SER A 170 -35.19 -20.42 -27.89
CA SER A 170 -35.76 -20.57 -29.25
C SER A 170 -35.39 -21.88 -29.95
N VAL A 171 -35.54 -23.00 -29.24
CA VAL A 171 -35.73 -24.31 -29.91
C VAL A 171 -37.19 -24.71 -29.72
N PRO A 172 -37.98 -24.92 -30.80
CA PRO A 172 -39.32 -25.46 -30.65
C PRO A 172 -39.18 -26.92 -30.18
N ARG A 173 -39.47 -27.16 -28.90
CA ARG A 173 -39.49 -28.51 -28.32
C ARG A 173 -40.78 -29.19 -28.77
N ILE A 174 -40.65 -30.01 -29.81
CA ILE A 174 -41.67 -30.96 -30.27
C ILE A 174 -42.18 -31.76 -29.05
N GLU A 175 -43.50 -31.79 -28.88
CA GLU A 175 -44.19 -32.59 -27.87
C GLU A 175 -43.74 -34.06 -27.93
N GLY A 176 -43.15 -34.54 -26.84
CA GLY A 176 -42.84 -35.94 -26.61
C GLY A 176 -43.49 -36.37 -25.29
N PRO A 177 -44.06 -37.59 -25.21
CA PRO A 177 -44.93 -37.98 -24.12
C PRO A 177 -44.16 -38.20 -22.81
N ALA A 178 -44.90 -38.02 -21.71
CA ALA A 178 -44.49 -38.23 -20.33
C ALA A 178 -43.70 -39.51 -20.10
N GLU A 179 -42.65 -39.45 -19.27
CA GLU A 179 -42.16 -40.50 -18.35
C GLU A 179 -40.90 -39.99 -17.62
N GLY A 180 -40.89 -40.09 -16.28
CA GLY A 180 -39.66 -40.19 -15.47
C GLY A 180 -38.95 -38.92 -14.97
N LEU A 181 -39.37 -38.37 -13.83
CA LEU A 181 -38.48 -37.63 -12.92
C LEU A 181 -37.82 -38.59 -11.93
N PRO A 182 -36.49 -38.53 -11.72
CA PRO A 182 -35.89 -38.91 -10.44
C PRO A 182 -35.47 -37.64 -9.70
N TYR A 183 -36.26 -37.26 -8.71
CA TYR A 183 -35.86 -36.33 -7.66
C TYR A 183 -34.67 -36.92 -6.89
N TYR A 184 -33.48 -36.31 -7.00
CA TYR A 184 -32.42 -36.57 -6.02
C TYR A 184 -32.76 -35.84 -4.72
N TYR A 185 -33.33 -36.60 -3.77
CA TYR A 185 -33.44 -36.21 -2.38
C TYR A 185 -32.04 -36.18 -1.75
N MET A 186 -31.54 -35.00 -1.39
CA MET A 186 -30.37 -34.87 -0.52
C MET A 186 -30.86 -34.90 0.95
N PRO A 187 -30.47 -35.90 1.76
CA PRO A 187 -30.86 -35.94 3.16
C PRO A 187 -30.14 -34.82 3.96
N PRO A 188 -30.81 -34.20 4.96
CA PRO A 188 -30.18 -33.19 5.80
C PRO A 188 -29.05 -33.80 6.64
N GLN A 189 -27.85 -33.22 6.53
CA GLN A 189 -26.71 -33.55 7.36
C GLN A 189 -26.99 -33.10 8.81
N LEU A 190 -27.13 -34.07 9.70
CA LEU A 190 -27.21 -33.87 11.15
C LEU A 190 -25.87 -33.29 11.66
N THR A 191 -25.90 -32.06 12.15
CA THR A 191 -24.80 -31.47 12.92
C THR A 191 -24.68 -32.16 14.28
N PRO A 192 -23.52 -32.73 14.65
CA PRO A 192 -23.32 -33.24 16.00
C PRO A 192 -23.30 -32.09 17.01
N ARG A 193 -24.28 -32.09 17.93
CA ARG A 193 -24.27 -31.26 19.13
C ARG A 193 -23.00 -31.55 19.93
N LEU A 194 -22.14 -30.54 20.09
CA LEU A 194 -21.12 -30.55 21.14
C LEU A 194 -21.82 -30.53 22.50
N VAL A 195 -21.81 -31.69 23.16
CA VAL A 195 -22.19 -31.83 24.56
C VAL A 195 -21.08 -31.18 25.38
N LEU A 196 -21.42 -30.09 26.06
CA LEU A 196 -20.65 -29.56 27.19
C LEU A 196 -20.44 -30.70 28.19
N ARG A 197 -19.19 -31.00 28.50
CA ARG A 197 -18.83 -31.81 29.67
C ARG A 197 -17.96 -30.94 30.58
N GLU A 198 -18.39 -30.88 31.83
CA GLU A 198 -17.81 -30.17 32.97
C GLU A 198 -16.30 -30.38 33.14
#